data_AF-A0A2N7QP90-F1
#
_entry.id   AF-A0A2N7QP90-F1
#
_cell.length_a   1.000
_cell.length_b   1.000
_cell.length_c   1.000
_cell.angle_alpha   90.00
_cell.angle_beta   90.00
_cell.angle_gamma   90.00
#
_symmetry.space_group_name_H-M   'P 1'
#
loop_
_entity.id
_entity.type
_entity.pdbx_description
1 polymer ?
#
loop_
_entity_poly.entity_id
_entity_poly.type
_entity_poly.pdbx_seq_one_letter_code
_entity_poly.pdbx_strand_id
1 'polypeptide(L)' 'MSQGIFRRIFQLAEQLEPNRTAVWDWLLHTHIDGFDGHTALEMVFADQGEQVVDMLEAALHDEDDKVLLGPSLSAPRRH' A
#
# COMPACT_ATOMS: atom_id res chain seq x y z
N MET A 1 -5.26 6.62 -20.67
CA MET A 1 -4.09 6.17 -19.88
C MET A 1 -4.48 5.78 -18.44
N SER A 2 -5.48 6.44 -17.85
CA SER A 2 -6.00 6.18 -16.49
C SER A 2 -6.51 4.76 -16.18
N GLN A 3 -6.95 3.95 -17.16
CA GLN A 3 -7.35 2.56 -16.88
C GLN A 3 -6.15 1.66 -16.48
N GLY A 4 -4.95 1.96 -16.99
CA GLY A 4 -3.74 1.21 -16.65
C GLY A 4 -3.29 1.48 -15.21
N ILE A 5 -3.28 2.76 -14.80
CA ILE A 5 -2.87 3.15 -13.45
C ILE A 5 -3.85 2.62 -12.41
N PHE A 6 -5.16 2.68 -12.66
CA PHE A 6 -6.17 2.18 -11.74
C PHE A 6 -5.99 0.68 -11.45
N ARG A 7 -5.77 -0.12 -12.51
CA ARG A 7 -5.50 -1.56 -12.36
C ARG A 7 -4.23 -1.82 -11.55
N ARG A 8 -3.16 -1.07 -11.78
CA ARG A 8 -1.89 -1.22 -11.05
C ARG A 8 -2.07 -0.91 -9.55
N ILE A 9 -2.73 0.20 -9.22
CA ILE A 9 -3.05 0.58 -7.84
C ILE A 9 -3.82 -0.54 -7.14
N PHE A 10 -4.88 -1.06 -7.79
CA PHE A 10 -5.68 -2.14 -7.21
C PHE A 10 -4.85 -3.41 -6.96
N GLN A 11 -3.99 -3.80 -7.90
CA GLN A 11 -3.12 -4.97 -7.76
C GLN A 11 -2.07 -4.82 -6.66
N LEU A 12 -1.55 -3.61 -6.43
CA LEU A 12 -0.61 -3.35 -5.33
C LEU A 12 -1.33 -3.34 -3.98
N ALA A 13 -2.50 -2.72 -3.90
CA ALA A 13 -3.30 -2.70 -2.68
C ALA A 13 -3.77 -4.11 -2.26
N GLU A 14 -4.14 -4.98 -3.21
CA GLU A 14 -4.48 -6.39 -2.92
C GLU A 14 -3.31 -7.21 -2.35
N GLN A 15 -2.06 -6.81 -2.59
CA GLN A 15 -0.90 -7.49 -2.01
C GLN A 15 -0.71 -7.14 -0.52
N LEU A 16 -1.07 -5.92 -0.14
CA LEU A 16 -1.05 -5.47 1.26
C LEU A 16 -2.27 -5.95 2.04
N GLU A 17 -3.45 -5.91 1.42
CA GLU A 17 -4.72 -6.31 2.02
C GLU A 17 -5.47 -7.30 1.12
N PRO A 18 -5.50 -8.61 1.45
CA PRO A 18 -6.19 -9.62 0.67
C PRO A 18 -7.71 -9.45 0.61
N ASN A 19 -8.32 -8.72 1.56
CA ASN A 19 -9.74 -8.44 1.57
C ASN A 19 -10.10 -7.35 0.54
N ARG A 20 -10.57 -7.80 -0.62
CA ARG A 20 -11.03 -6.94 -1.72
C ARG A 20 -12.03 -5.87 -1.30
N THR A 21 -12.92 -6.17 -0.35
CA THR A 21 -13.90 -5.17 0.11
C THR A 21 -13.22 -4.04 0.87
N ALA A 22 -12.20 -4.36 1.68
CA ALA A 22 -11.41 -3.36 2.38
C ALA A 22 -10.55 -2.52 1.41
N VAL A 23 -9.98 -3.15 0.37
CA VAL A 23 -9.28 -2.43 -0.71
C VAL A 23 -10.21 -1.44 -1.41
N TRP A 24 -11.43 -1.86 -1.74
CA TRP A 24 -12.42 -0.96 -2.35
C TRP A 24 -12.83 0.17 -1.43
N ASP A 25 -13.11 -0.12 -0.16
CA ASP A 25 -13.48 0.91 0.81
C ASP A 25 -12.37 1.93 0.99
N TRP A 26 -11.12 1.47 1.11
CA TRP A 26 -9.95 2.34 1.17
C TRP A 26 -9.81 3.22 -0.07
N LEU A 27 -9.92 2.62 -1.25
CA LEU A 27 -9.73 3.33 -2.51
C LEU A 27 -10.76 4.44 -2.72
N LEU A 28 -11.99 4.25 -2.22
CA LEU A 28 -13.13 5.14 -2.42
C LEU A 28 -13.34 6.15 -1.29
N HIS A 29 -13.01 5.80 -0.04
CA HIS A 29 -13.46 6.55 1.13
C HIS A 29 -12.35 6.95 2.10
N THR A 30 -11.16 6.34 2.00
CA THR A 30 -10.06 6.66 2.91
C THR A 30 -9.25 7.83 2.36
N HIS A 31 -9.30 8.95 3.07
CA HIS A 31 -8.41 10.08 2.83
C HIS A 31 -6.98 9.72 3.21
N ILE A 32 -6.02 10.03 2.34
CA ILE A 32 -4.62 9.69 2.53
C ILE A 32 -3.86 10.93 3.01
N ASP A 33 -3.31 10.84 4.23
CA ASP A 33 -2.45 11.86 4.80
C ASP A 33 -1.16 11.94 3.97
N GLY A 34 -0.99 13.05 3.24
CA GLY A 34 0.10 13.24 2.27
C GLY A 34 -0.38 13.59 0.86
N PHE A 35 -1.65 13.34 0.55
CA PHE A 35 -2.29 13.77 -0.70
C PHE A 35 -3.33 14.87 -0.47
N ASP A 36 -3.05 15.82 0.43
CA ASP A 36 -3.97 16.89 0.82
C ASP A 36 -5.37 16.38 1.26
N GLY A 37 -5.42 15.16 1.79
CA GLY A 37 -6.65 14.50 2.21
C GLY A 37 -7.48 13.91 1.05
N HIS A 38 -6.92 13.75 -0.15
CA HIS A 38 -7.61 13.06 -1.25
C HIS A 38 -7.56 11.54 -1.07
N THR A 39 -8.57 10.88 -1.63
CA THR A 39 -8.63 9.42 -1.80
C THR A 39 -7.75 8.96 -2.96
N ALA A 40 -7.39 7.67 -2.98
CA ALA A 40 -6.67 7.08 -4.10
C ALA A 40 -7.43 7.23 -5.44
N LEU A 41 -8.77 7.13 -5.42
CA LEU A 41 -9.59 7.33 -6.61
C LEU A 41 -9.50 8.77 -7.15
N GLU A 42 -9.59 9.76 -6.27
CA GLU A 42 -9.48 11.18 -6.65
C GLU A 42 -8.10 11.49 -7.25
N MET A 43 -7.03 10.91 -6.69
CA MET A 43 -5.68 11.02 -7.25
C MET A 43 -5.61 10.46 -8.69
N VAL A 44 -6.28 9.34 -8.98
CA VAL A 44 -6.34 8.79 -10.35
C VAL A 44 -7.07 9.75 -11.30
N PHE A 45 -8.17 10.36 -10.86
CA PHE A 45 -8.90 11.33 -11.68
C PHE A 45 -8.17 12.65 -11.88
N ALA A 46 -7.30 13.03 -10.93
CA ALA A 46 -6.42 14.20 -11.02
C ALA A 46 -5.15 13.96 -11.85
N ASP A 47 -5.00 12.80 -12.50
CA ASP A 47 -3.79 12.37 -13.23
C ASP A 47 -2.54 12.24 -12.33
N GLN A 48 -2.75 12.08 -11.02
CA GLN A 48 -1.71 11.92 -9.98
C GLN A 48 -1.62 10.49 -9.45
N GLY A 49 -2.24 9.52 -10.12
CA GLY A 49 -2.28 8.12 -9.67
C GLY A 49 -0.91 7.44 -9.54
N GLU A 50 0.14 7.91 -10.23
CA GLU A 50 1.50 7.40 -10.02
C GLU A 50 2.02 7.68 -8.59
N GLN A 51 1.60 8.77 -7.94
CA GLN A 51 1.99 9.03 -6.54
C GLN A 51 1.40 7.98 -5.59
N VAL A 52 0.19 7.50 -5.88
CA VAL A 52 -0.46 6.42 -5.13
C VAL A 52 0.28 5.09 -5.35
N VAL A 53 0.75 4.85 -6.57
CA VAL A 53 1.58 3.69 -6.91
C VAL A 53 2.89 3.72 -6.12
N ASP A 54 3.63 4.83 -6.16
CA ASP A 54 4.90 4.98 -5.45
C ASP A 54 4.73 4.75 -3.93
N MET A 55 3.65 5.26 -3.34
CA MET A 55 3.32 5.04 -1.94
C MET A 55 3.06 3.56 -1.63
N LEU A 56 2.29 2.85 -2.48
CA LEU A 56 1.98 1.44 -2.28
C LEU A 56 3.22 0.54 -2.47
N GLU A 57 4.09 0.87 -3.43
CA GLU A 57 5.36 0.16 -3.65
C GLU A 57 6.31 0.33 -2.46
N ALA A 58 6.39 1.54 -1.89
CA ALA A 58 7.16 1.79 -0.67
C ALA A 58 6.61 0.99 0.53
N ALA A 59 5.28 0.91 0.68
CA ALA A 59 4.65 0.13 1.74
C ALA A 59 4.92 -1.38 1.60
N LEU A 60 4.86 -1.91 0.37
CA LEU A 60 5.19 -3.31 0.10
C LEU A 60 6.65 -3.63 0.44
N HIS A 61 7.56 -2.71 0.12
CA HIS A 61 8.97 -2.91 0.44
C HIS A 61 9.22 -2.94 1.97
N ASP A 62 8.55 -2.07 2.73
CA ASP A 62 8.64 -2.04 4.20
C ASP A 62 8.07 -3.33 4.83
N GLU A 63 6.98 -3.88 4.29
CA GLU A 63 6.42 -5.15 4.76
C GLU A 63 7.35 -6.33 4.47
N ASP A 64 8.00 -6.36 3.29
CA ASP A 64 9.00 -7.39 2.96
C ASP A 64 10.22 -7.33 3.91
N ASP A 65 10.70 -6.13 4.22
CA ASP A 65 11.80 -5.93 5.17
C ASP A 65 11.42 -6.41 6.58
N LYS A 66 10.19 -6.16 7.03
CA LYS A 66 9.68 -6.68 8.32
C LYS A 66 9.59 -8.20 8.36
N VAL A 67 9.21 -8.84 7.25
CA VAL A 67 9.16 -10.31 7.16
C VAL A 67 10.57 -10.91 7.24
N LEU A 68 11.58 -10.27 6.65
CA LEU A 68 12.98 -10.70 6.72
C LEU A 68 13.61 -10.46 8.10
N LEU A 69 13.12 -9.46 8.85
CA LEU A 69 13.59 -9.10 10.19
C LEU A 69 12.75 -9.71 11.34
N GLY A 70 11.97 -10.77 11.08
CA GLY A 70 11.27 -11.56 12.11
C GLY A 70 12.16 -11.91 13.32
N PRO A 71 11.58 -12.12 14.52
CA PRO A 71 12.21 -11.83 15.80
C PRO A 71 13.50 -12.62 16.02
N SER A 72 14.64 -12.03 15.68
CA SER A 72 15.95 -12.46 16.16
C SER A 72 16.17 -11.91 17.58
N LEU A 73 15.28 -12.31 18.50
CA LEU A 73 15.48 -12.12 19.94
C LEU A 73 15.98 -13.42 20.54
N SER A 74 17.31 -13.56 20.47
CA SER A 74 18.18 -14.15 21.50
C SER A 74 17.73 -15.45 22.18
N ALA A 75 18.23 -16.57 21.66
CA ALA A 75 18.78 -17.64 22.50
C ALA A 75 19.94 -18.28 21.73
N PRO A 76 21.01 -18.82 22.35
CA PRO A 76 21.18 -19.14 23.78
C PRO A 76 22.54 -18.70 24.35
N ARG A 77 22.65 -18.56 25.69
CA ARG A 77 23.80 -19.16 26.41
C ARG A 77 23.37 -19.63 27.79
N ARG A 78 23.43 -20.95 27.96
CA ARG A 78 23.66 -21.60 29.25
C ARG A 78 24.91 -21.00 29.88
N HIS A 79 24.85 -20.67 31.16
CA HIS A 79 25.77 -21.19 32.15
C HIS A 79 25.17 -21.11 33.56
#